data_AF-B8BYD0-F1
#
_entry.id   AF-B8BYD0-F1
#
_cell.length_a   1.000
_cell.length_b   1.000
_cell.length_c   1.000
_cell.angle_alpha   90.00
_cell.angle_beta   90.00
_cell.angle_gamma   90.00
#
_symmetry.space_group_name_H-M   'P 1'
#
loop_
_entity.id
_entity.type
_entity.pdbx_description
1 polymer ?
#
loop_
_entity_poly.entity_id
_entity_poly.type
_entity_poly.pdbx_seq_one_letter_code
_entity_poly.pdbx_strand_id
1 'polypeptide(L)'
;MSNEILWPIGRLEELEALLRREDSEGYGEARLRYKKGDEDAETAQAWRHKICDWYYEFIDHYNFDREAVLIALNYFDRYIYEKTKTNRTETLNREMYQLIAMACLFLSIKVHSIAEEKLVEVRNRALSRLVYGHEDPTKVLEMERDILHVLKWKIHQPSMHLLALAFSSVHPLGYECARNNSYVYEAARYQVELAVFVPELIARFKPSHLVFAAMLNAMDKVDPEIMTQKIRDDFNTLMKYPELLLDEEKIVSCAAYMKTVFPVPDITMLDGFRDPNVPAPEPVGIDVNRPFSTSPTNVVEV
;
A
#
# COMPACT_ATOMS: atom_id res chain seq x y z
N MET A 1 31.92 -23.09 6.20
CA MET A 1 31.63 -22.68 4.81
C MET A 1 30.24 -22.09 4.85
N SER A 2 30.16 -20.77 4.73
CA SER A 2 28.92 -19.99 4.72
C SER A 2 28.07 -20.45 3.54
N ASN A 3 26.90 -21.02 3.83
CA ASN A 3 25.85 -21.17 2.82
C ASN A 3 25.35 -19.75 2.53
N GLU A 4 26.02 -19.05 1.61
CA GLU A 4 25.51 -17.80 1.06
C GLU A 4 24.15 -18.09 0.41
N ILE A 5 23.13 -17.41 0.90
CA ILE A 5 21.82 -17.40 0.28
C ILE A 5 22.02 -16.77 -1.09
N LEU A 6 21.96 -17.59 -2.15
CA LEU A 6 21.91 -17.10 -3.52
C LEU A 6 20.51 -16.58 -3.79
N TRP A 7 20.26 -15.34 -3.36
CA TRP A 7 19.09 -14.61 -3.81
C TRP A 7 19.10 -14.56 -5.35
N PRO A 8 17.95 -14.69 -6.03
CA PRO A 8 17.88 -14.46 -7.46
C PRO A 8 18.29 -13.01 -7.70
N ILE A 9 19.48 -12.81 -8.26
CA ILE A 9 20.13 -11.50 -8.37
C ILE A 9 19.17 -10.46 -8.94
N GLY A 10 18.41 -10.83 -9.99
CA GLY A 10 17.43 -9.92 -10.59
C GLY A 10 16.28 -9.49 -9.68
N ARG A 11 15.81 -10.34 -8.75
CA ARG A 11 14.73 -9.97 -7.80
C ARG A 11 15.24 -9.05 -6.69
N LEU A 12 16.49 -9.24 -6.26
CA LEU A 12 17.11 -8.37 -5.27
C LEU A 12 17.42 -6.98 -5.86
N GLU A 13 17.90 -6.92 -7.10
CA GLU A 13 18.11 -5.67 -7.84
C GLU A 13 16.78 -4.91 -8.06
N GLU A 14 15.69 -5.62 -8.37
CA GLU A 14 14.36 -5.02 -8.49
C GLU A 14 13.88 -4.43 -7.16
N LEU A 15 14.03 -5.17 -6.05
CA LEU A 15 13.71 -4.67 -4.71
C LEU A 15 14.54 -3.43 -4.38
N GLU A 16 15.85 -3.47 -4.61
CA GLU A 16 16.75 -2.33 -4.39
C GLU A 16 16.31 -1.10 -5.19
N ALA A 17 15.95 -1.27 -6.47
CA ALA A 17 15.47 -0.18 -7.31
C ALA A 17 14.17 0.44 -6.76
N LEU A 18 13.24 -0.37 -6.25
CA LEU A 18 12.01 0.11 -5.62
C LEU A 18 12.30 0.89 -4.32
N LEU A 19 13.20 0.39 -3.48
CA LEU A 19 13.58 1.05 -2.23
C LEU A 19 14.31 2.38 -2.46
N ARG A 20 15.20 2.43 -3.46
CA ARG A 20 15.83 3.70 -3.89
C ARG A 20 14.80 4.71 -4.39
N ARG A 21 13.79 4.23 -5.12
CA ARG A 21 12.72 5.08 -5.64
C ARG A 21 11.86 5.68 -4.52
N GLU A 22 11.52 4.87 -3.53
CA GLU A 22 10.83 5.30 -2.31
C GLU A 22 11.56 6.46 -1.62
N ASP A 23 12.89 6.37 -1.49
CA ASP A 23 13.69 7.38 -0.80
C ASP A 23 13.93 8.65 -1.66
N SER A 24 13.99 8.51 -3.00
CA SER A 24 14.30 9.61 -3.92
C SER A 24 13.19 10.66 -4.12
N GLU A 25 11.94 10.34 -3.78
CA GLU A 25 10.78 11.19 -4.12
C GLU A 25 10.07 11.83 -2.92
N GLY A 26 10.79 11.99 -1.80
CA GLY A 26 10.36 12.90 -0.73
C GLY A 26 9.15 12.43 0.06
N TYR A 27 8.80 11.14 0.00
CA TYR A 27 7.82 10.54 0.90
C TYR A 27 8.15 10.89 2.37
N GLY A 28 9.45 10.95 2.70
CA GLY A 28 9.97 11.38 4.01
C GLY A 28 9.75 12.85 4.39
N GLU A 29 9.55 13.75 3.44
CA GLU A 29 9.31 15.18 3.74
C GLU A 29 7.82 15.48 3.91
N ALA A 30 6.95 14.83 3.13
CA ALA A 30 5.49 14.90 3.33
C ALA A 30 5.04 14.30 4.67
N ARG A 31 5.82 13.36 5.21
CA ARG A 31 5.68 12.76 6.54
C ARG A 31 5.77 13.77 7.70
N LEU A 32 6.43 14.91 7.51
CA LEU A 32 7.00 15.69 8.61
C LEU A 32 6.16 16.83 9.17
N ARG A 33 4.91 17.04 8.75
CA ARG A 33 4.03 18.03 9.42
C ARG A 33 2.58 17.58 9.55
N TYR A 34 2.38 16.70 10.52
CA TYR A 34 1.22 16.78 11.40
C TYR A 34 1.74 17.05 12.82
N LYS A 35 2.21 18.28 13.07
CA LYS A 35 2.61 18.64 14.43
C LYS A 35 1.36 18.69 15.30
N LYS A 36 1.31 17.88 16.35
CA LYS A 36 0.26 17.92 17.38
C LYS A 36 0.10 19.36 17.88
N GLY A 37 -1.12 19.90 17.84
CA GLY A 37 -1.42 21.29 18.21
C GLY A 37 -1.48 22.31 17.05
N ASP A 38 -1.49 21.84 15.80
CA ASP A 38 -1.80 22.65 14.61
C ASP A 38 -3.22 22.28 14.13
N GLU A 39 -4.18 23.22 14.26
CA GLU A 39 -5.60 22.99 13.95
C GLU A 39 -5.83 22.55 12.49
N ASP A 40 -5.00 23.04 11.57
CA ASP A 40 -5.05 22.67 10.15
C ASP A 40 -4.59 21.22 9.94
N ALA A 41 -3.59 20.79 10.70
CA ALA A 41 -3.08 19.42 10.66
C ALA A 41 -4.11 18.42 11.20
N GLU A 42 -4.77 18.75 12.32
CA GLU A 42 -5.83 17.91 12.91
C GLU A 42 -7.04 17.81 11.97
N THR A 43 -7.42 18.93 11.35
CA THR A 43 -8.50 18.96 10.34
C THR A 43 -8.16 18.10 9.12
N ALA A 44 -6.92 18.20 8.61
CA ALA A 44 -6.46 17.38 7.49
C ALA A 44 -6.46 15.89 7.82
N GLN A 45 -6.07 15.49 9.04
CA GLN A 45 -6.11 14.10 9.51
C GLN A 45 -7.55 13.57 9.59
N ALA A 46 -8.48 14.35 10.13
CA ALA A 46 -9.89 13.96 10.21
C ALA A 46 -10.52 13.77 8.82
N TRP A 47 -10.16 14.62 7.84
CA TRP A 47 -10.58 14.44 6.46
C TRP A 47 -9.92 13.24 5.81
N ARG A 48 -8.62 13.04 6.00
CA ARG A 48 -7.88 11.91 5.46
C ARG A 48 -8.49 10.58 5.88
N HIS A 49 -8.92 10.43 7.13
CA HIS A 49 -9.59 9.22 7.61
C HIS A 49 -10.89 8.95 6.84
N LYS A 50 -11.79 9.94 6.74
CA LYS A 50 -13.05 9.82 5.98
C LYS A 50 -12.83 9.54 4.49
N ILE A 51 -11.79 10.13 3.91
CA ILE A 51 -11.39 9.91 2.53
C ILE A 51 -10.87 8.47 2.35
N CYS A 52 -10.10 7.97 3.30
CA CYS A 52 -9.61 6.59 3.30
C CYS A 52 -10.78 5.59 3.33
N ASP A 53 -11.75 5.77 4.22
CA ASP A 53 -12.97 4.96 4.25
C ASP A 53 -13.67 4.98 2.89
N TRP A 54 -13.97 6.17 2.37
CA TRP A 54 -14.65 6.34 1.10
C TRP A 54 -13.88 5.71 -0.08
N TYR A 55 -12.54 5.81 -0.10
CA TYR A 55 -11.72 5.17 -1.12
C TYR A 55 -11.88 3.65 -1.10
N TYR A 56 -11.82 3.00 0.06
CA TYR A 56 -12.01 1.56 0.15
C TYR A 56 -13.44 1.16 -0.26
N GLU A 57 -14.47 1.88 0.19
CA GLU A 57 -15.85 1.65 -0.24
C GLU A 57 -16.00 1.73 -1.77
N PHE A 58 -15.40 2.75 -2.38
CA PHE A 58 -15.45 2.95 -3.82
C PHE A 58 -14.70 1.86 -4.59
N ILE A 59 -13.48 1.53 -4.16
CA ILE A 59 -12.64 0.51 -4.79
C ILE A 59 -13.28 -0.88 -4.67
N ASP A 60 -13.87 -1.19 -3.52
CA ASP A 60 -14.58 -2.45 -3.28
C ASP A 60 -15.86 -2.56 -4.13
N HIS A 61 -16.62 -1.46 -4.27
CA HIS A 61 -17.83 -1.44 -5.10
C HIS A 61 -17.56 -1.78 -6.57
N TYR A 62 -16.42 -1.33 -7.10
CA TYR A 62 -16.01 -1.62 -8.49
C TYR A 62 -15.08 -2.84 -8.61
N ASN A 63 -14.75 -3.49 -7.50
CA ASN A 63 -13.87 -4.66 -7.43
C ASN A 63 -12.49 -4.41 -8.08
N PHE A 64 -11.90 -3.23 -7.83
CA PHE A 64 -10.52 -2.95 -8.23
C PHE A 64 -9.53 -3.46 -7.18
N ASP A 65 -8.25 -3.57 -7.54
CA ASP A 65 -7.20 -3.84 -6.56
C ASP A 65 -7.13 -2.71 -5.53
N ARG A 66 -7.24 -3.07 -4.25
CA ARG A 66 -7.12 -2.16 -3.10
C ARG A 66 -5.81 -1.39 -3.07
N GLU A 67 -4.78 -1.83 -3.80
CA GLU A 67 -3.56 -1.07 -4.06
C GLU A 67 -3.84 0.35 -4.56
N ALA A 68 -4.92 0.55 -5.33
CA ALA A 68 -5.33 1.85 -5.83
C ALA A 68 -5.60 2.87 -4.71
N VAL A 69 -6.08 2.41 -3.54
CA VAL A 69 -6.31 3.26 -2.36
C VAL A 69 -4.99 3.80 -1.80
N LEU A 70 -3.99 2.93 -1.66
CA LEU A 70 -2.66 3.29 -1.16
C LEU A 70 -1.98 4.32 -2.07
N ILE A 71 -2.13 4.15 -3.37
CA ILE A 71 -1.61 5.09 -4.38
C ILE A 71 -2.37 6.42 -4.33
N ALA A 72 -3.70 6.39 -4.25
CA ALA A 72 -4.52 7.60 -4.17
C ALA A 72 -4.22 8.41 -2.91
N LEU A 73 -4.06 7.75 -1.76
CA LEU A 73 -3.65 8.38 -0.50
C LEU A 73 -2.24 8.95 -0.60
N ASN A 74 -1.31 8.29 -1.29
CA ASN A 74 0.01 8.85 -1.53
C ASN A 74 -0.07 10.18 -2.29
N TYR A 75 -0.89 10.26 -3.34
CA TYR A 75 -1.08 11.50 -4.09
C TYR A 75 -1.69 12.58 -3.21
N PHE A 76 -2.73 12.23 -2.44
CA PHE A 76 -3.42 13.14 -1.54
C PHE A 76 -2.44 13.72 -0.50
N ASP A 77 -1.74 12.86 0.24
CA ASP A 77 -0.83 13.26 1.31
C ASP A 77 0.28 14.19 0.80
N ARG A 78 0.87 13.88 -0.36
CA ARG A 78 1.92 14.70 -0.97
C ARG A 78 1.40 16.02 -1.52
N TYR A 79 0.20 16.02 -2.11
CA TYR A 79 -0.41 17.23 -2.64
C TYR A 79 -0.77 18.20 -1.51
N ILE A 80 -1.41 17.70 -0.45
CA ILE A 80 -1.74 18.49 0.74
C ILE A 80 -0.46 19.07 1.35
N TYR A 81 0.59 18.26 1.50
CA TYR A 81 1.88 18.74 2.01
C TYR A 81 2.46 19.90 1.19
N GLU A 82 2.52 19.78 -0.14
CA GLU A 82 3.06 20.84 -1.00
C GLU A 82 2.18 22.10 -1.00
N LYS A 83 0.85 21.95 -0.92
CA LYS A 83 -0.06 23.09 -0.79
C LYS A 83 0.09 23.80 0.54
N THR A 84 0.15 23.08 1.66
CA THR A 84 0.37 23.67 2.99
C THR A 84 1.75 24.33 3.10
N LYS A 85 2.76 23.79 2.40
CA LYS A 85 4.11 24.38 2.34
C LYS A 85 4.12 25.72 1.60
N THR A 86 3.39 25.82 0.49
CA THR A 86 3.38 27.00 -0.40
C THR A 86 2.39 28.08 0.03
N ASN A 87 1.19 27.70 0.49
CA ASN A 87 0.08 28.59 0.83
C ASN A 87 -0.30 28.50 2.31
N ARG A 88 0.61 28.87 3.21
CA ARG A 88 0.44 28.78 4.69
C ARG A 88 -0.73 29.59 5.27
N THR A 89 -1.39 30.43 4.48
CA THR A 89 -2.44 31.35 4.95
C THR A 89 -3.85 30.93 4.54
N GLU A 90 -4.00 29.90 3.70
CA GLU A 90 -5.29 29.47 3.18
C GLU A 90 -5.65 28.10 3.73
N THR A 91 -6.61 28.07 4.66
CA THR A 91 -7.20 26.84 5.19
C THR A 91 -8.10 26.22 4.13
N LEU A 92 -7.89 24.94 3.81
CA LEU A 92 -8.72 24.23 2.84
C LEU A 92 -10.12 23.98 3.43
N ASN A 93 -11.15 24.29 2.66
CA ASN A 93 -12.52 23.95 3.03
C ASN A 93 -12.87 22.49 2.68
N ARG A 94 -14.03 22.04 3.14
CA ARG A 94 -14.56 20.69 2.90
C ARG A 94 -14.61 20.35 1.41
N GLU A 95 -15.15 21.26 0.61
CA GLU A 95 -15.38 21.05 -0.82
C GLU A 95 -14.05 20.82 -1.55
N MET A 96 -13.00 21.54 -1.14
CA MET A 96 -11.67 21.36 -1.70
C MET A 96 -11.07 20.00 -1.33
N TYR A 97 -11.18 19.56 -0.08
CA TYR A 97 -10.73 18.21 0.31
C TYR A 97 -11.42 17.11 -0.49
N GLN A 98 -12.73 17.23 -0.72
CA GLN A 98 -13.49 16.29 -1.54
C GLN A 98 -13.04 16.30 -2.99
N LEU A 99 -12.83 17.49 -3.58
CA LEU A 99 -12.37 17.63 -4.95
C LEU A 99 -10.97 17.02 -5.16
N ILE A 100 -10.03 17.29 -4.24
CA ILE A 100 -8.69 16.70 -4.24
C ILE A 100 -8.79 15.18 -4.14
N ALA A 101 -9.59 14.67 -3.20
CA ALA A 101 -9.75 13.23 -3.01
C ALA A 101 -10.30 12.54 -4.28
N MET A 102 -11.35 13.10 -4.89
CA MET A 102 -11.93 12.58 -6.12
C MET A 102 -10.91 12.55 -7.26
N ALA A 103 -10.12 13.62 -7.42
CA ALA A 103 -9.09 13.70 -8.45
C ALA A 103 -7.91 12.74 -8.19
N CYS A 104 -7.48 12.56 -6.94
CA CYS A 104 -6.44 11.59 -6.57
C CYS A 104 -6.88 10.15 -6.87
N LEU A 105 -8.12 9.77 -6.51
CA LEU A 105 -8.65 8.44 -6.80
C LEU A 105 -8.85 8.23 -8.31
N PHE A 106 -9.37 9.25 -9.01
CA PHE A 106 -9.50 9.25 -10.46
C PHE A 106 -8.15 8.99 -11.14
N LEU A 107 -7.10 9.70 -10.72
CA LEU A 107 -5.76 9.54 -11.24
C LEU A 107 -5.17 8.15 -10.92
N SER A 108 -5.39 7.65 -9.70
CA SER A 108 -4.93 6.33 -9.27
C SER A 108 -5.52 5.23 -10.14
N ILE A 109 -6.85 5.21 -10.32
CA ILE A 109 -7.54 4.25 -11.18
C ILE A 109 -7.07 4.42 -12.63
N LYS A 110 -7.06 5.64 -13.16
CA LYS A 110 -6.68 5.90 -14.56
C LYS A 110 -5.28 5.39 -14.91
N VAL A 111 -4.33 5.46 -13.99
CA VAL A 111 -2.92 5.08 -14.21
C VAL A 111 -2.66 3.61 -13.86
N HIS A 112 -3.27 3.09 -12.79
CA HIS A 112 -2.89 1.81 -12.20
C HIS A 112 -3.97 0.73 -12.27
N SER A 113 -5.23 1.06 -12.63
CA SER A 113 -6.25 0.02 -12.87
C SER A 113 -6.03 -0.63 -14.25
N ILE A 114 -5.30 -1.74 -14.22
CA ILE A 114 -5.22 -2.94 -15.10
C ILE A 114 -5.42 -2.73 -16.62
N ALA A 115 -4.50 -3.35 -17.39
CA ALA A 115 -4.44 -3.40 -18.85
C ALA A 115 -5.34 -4.49 -19.50
N GLU A 116 -6.16 -5.18 -18.71
CA GLU A 116 -7.05 -6.23 -19.19
C GLU A 116 -8.29 -5.64 -19.86
N GLU A 117 -8.51 -6.06 -21.10
CA GLU A 117 -9.61 -5.61 -21.95
C GLU A 117 -10.98 -5.81 -21.30
N LYS A 118 -11.13 -6.86 -20.49
CA LYS A 118 -12.39 -7.22 -19.79
C LYS A 118 -12.79 -6.21 -18.71
N LEU A 119 -11.84 -5.44 -18.16
CA LEU A 119 -12.10 -4.50 -17.07
C LEU A 119 -12.32 -3.06 -17.55
N VAL A 120 -12.21 -2.81 -18.86
CA VAL A 120 -12.33 -1.48 -19.46
C VAL A 120 -13.69 -0.85 -19.19
N GLU A 121 -14.78 -1.62 -19.26
CA GLU A 121 -16.13 -1.10 -19.01
C GLU A 121 -16.32 -0.69 -17.56
N VAL A 122 -15.91 -1.55 -16.61
CA VAL A 122 -15.97 -1.27 -15.16
C VAL A 122 -15.16 -0.02 -14.83
N ARG A 123 -13.94 0.08 -15.37
CA ARG A 123 -13.08 1.26 -15.24
C ARG A 123 -13.76 2.53 -15.76
N ASN A 124 -14.31 2.49 -16.97
CA ASN A 124 -14.95 3.66 -17.56
C ASN A 124 -16.19 4.11 -16.76
N ARG A 125 -16.96 3.17 -16.20
CA ARG A 125 -18.07 3.48 -15.29
C ARG A 125 -17.57 4.15 -14.00
N ALA A 126 -16.52 3.62 -13.40
CA ALA A 126 -15.93 4.20 -12.19
C ALA A 126 -15.36 5.61 -12.42
N LEU A 127 -14.57 5.79 -13.48
CA LEU A 127 -14.01 7.09 -13.85
C LEU A 127 -15.11 8.11 -14.17
N SER A 128 -16.16 7.68 -14.87
CA SER A 128 -17.34 8.52 -15.14
C SER A 128 -18.07 8.88 -13.85
N ARG A 129 -18.20 7.94 -12.90
CA ARG A 129 -18.83 8.22 -11.59
C ARG A 129 -18.04 9.23 -10.78
N LEU A 130 -16.71 9.20 -10.84
CA LEU A 130 -15.86 10.19 -10.17
C LEU A 130 -15.97 11.56 -10.81
N VAL A 131 -15.93 11.64 -12.15
CA VAL A 131 -15.96 12.92 -12.86
C VAL A 131 -17.35 13.56 -12.80
N TYR A 132 -18.40 12.81 -13.11
CA TYR A 132 -19.79 13.31 -13.14
C TYR A 132 -20.52 13.19 -11.79
N GLY A 133 -19.86 12.64 -10.77
CA GLY A 133 -20.35 12.69 -9.39
C GLY A 133 -20.18 14.07 -8.75
N HIS A 134 -19.33 14.92 -9.32
CA HIS A 134 -19.18 16.31 -8.93
C HIS A 134 -20.15 17.21 -9.71
N GLU A 135 -20.65 18.29 -9.09
CA GLU A 135 -21.59 19.22 -9.72
C GLU A 135 -21.02 19.86 -11.01
N ASP A 136 -19.71 20.09 -11.02
CA ASP A 136 -18.95 20.58 -12.17
C ASP A 136 -17.81 19.60 -12.51
N PRO A 137 -17.99 18.74 -13.52
CA PRO A 137 -16.98 17.78 -13.95
C PRO A 137 -15.64 18.41 -14.35
N THR A 138 -15.67 19.66 -14.82
CA THR A 138 -14.47 20.39 -15.28
C THR A 138 -13.49 20.57 -14.13
N LYS A 139 -14.00 20.84 -12.91
CA LYS A 139 -13.17 21.02 -11.72
C LYS A 139 -12.38 19.77 -11.36
N VAL A 140 -12.92 18.57 -11.57
CA VAL A 140 -12.20 17.31 -11.30
C VAL A 140 -11.01 17.18 -12.26
N LEU A 141 -11.20 17.53 -13.53
CA LEU A 141 -10.14 17.49 -14.55
C LEU A 141 -9.09 18.59 -14.36
N GLU A 142 -9.50 19.78 -13.91
CA GLU A 142 -8.59 20.86 -13.54
C GLU A 142 -7.76 20.48 -12.29
N MET A 143 -8.40 19.88 -11.29
CA MET A 143 -7.73 19.37 -10.10
C MET A 143 -6.75 18.24 -10.43
N GLU A 144 -7.10 17.31 -11.33
CA GLU A 144 -6.17 16.29 -11.84
C GLU A 144 -4.90 16.95 -12.39
N ARG A 145 -5.06 17.98 -13.23
CA ARG A 145 -3.93 18.71 -13.81
C ARG A 145 -3.12 19.42 -12.73
N ASP A 146 -3.75 20.10 -11.79
CA ASP A 146 -3.04 20.79 -10.71
C ASP A 146 -2.24 19.80 -9.85
N ILE A 147 -2.82 18.65 -9.49
CA ILE A 147 -2.13 17.57 -8.78
C ILE A 147 -0.90 17.10 -9.56
N LEU A 148 -1.02 16.84 -10.86
CA LEU A 148 0.11 16.42 -11.69
C LEU A 148 1.23 17.45 -11.72
N HIS A 149 0.91 18.74 -11.79
CA HIS A 149 1.90 19.82 -11.79
C HIS A 149 2.58 19.96 -10.42
N VAL A 150 1.80 19.99 -9.33
CA VAL A 150 2.32 20.08 -7.95
C VAL A 150 3.23 18.89 -7.65
N LEU A 151 2.83 17.68 -8.04
CA LEU A 151 3.63 16.47 -7.88
C LEU A 151 4.74 16.34 -8.92
N LYS A 152 4.89 17.27 -9.87
CA LYS A 152 5.91 17.25 -10.93
C LYS A 152 5.91 15.92 -11.71
N TRP A 153 4.72 15.38 -11.96
CA TRP A 153 4.49 14.10 -12.65
C TRP A 153 5.09 12.87 -11.96
N LYS A 154 5.52 13.00 -10.70
CA LYS A 154 6.07 11.91 -9.88
C LYS A 154 4.96 11.02 -9.31
N ILE A 155 4.25 10.31 -10.19
CA ILE A 155 3.03 9.55 -9.84
C ILE A 155 3.26 8.03 -9.72
N HIS A 156 4.41 7.51 -10.14
CA HIS A 156 4.66 6.07 -10.13
C HIS A 156 5.49 5.64 -8.91
N GLN A 157 5.09 6.12 -7.73
CA GLN A 157 5.73 5.74 -6.46
C GLN A 157 5.44 4.28 -6.11
N PRO A 158 6.41 3.54 -5.53
CA PRO A 158 6.18 2.16 -5.11
C PRO A 158 5.13 2.13 -3.98
N SER A 159 4.05 1.39 -4.21
CA SER A 159 3.01 1.18 -3.20
C SER A 159 3.48 0.19 -2.13
N MET A 160 2.81 0.15 -0.98
CA MET A 160 3.07 -0.89 0.02
C MET A 160 2.73 -2.30 -0.49
N HIS A 161 1.75 -2.46 -1.39
CA HIS A 161 1.43 -3.76 -1.99
C HIS A 161 2.52 -4.24 -2.94
N LEU A 162 3.06 -3.35 -3.78
CA LEU A 162 4.17 -3.66 -4.67
C LEU A 162 5.44 -4.01 -3.88
N LEU A 163 5.72 -3.27 -2.81
CA LEU A 163 6.83 -3.58 -1.90
C LEU A 163 6.62 -4.93 -1.19
N ALA A 164 5.40 -5.24 -0.75
CA ALA A 164 5.09 -6.55 -0.14
C ALA A 164 5.34 -7.70 -1.12
N LEU A 165 4.96 -7.50 -2.38
CA LEU A 165 5.23 -8.47 -3.44
C LEU A 165 6.74 -8.62 -3.68
N ALA A 166 7.47 -7.50 -3.77
CA ALA A 166 8.91 -7.51 -3.97
C ALA A 166 9.64 -8.24 -2.83
N PHE A 167 9.31 -7.94 -1.56
CA PHE A 167 9.85 -8.65 -0.41
C PHE A 167 9.47 -10.14 -0.37
N SER A 168 8.22 -10.48 -0.68
CA SER A 168 7.77 -11.88 -0.78
C SER A 168 8.53 -12.64 -1.88
N SER A 169 8.86 -11.96 -2.99
CA SER A 169 9.59 -12.55 -4.11
C SER A 169 11.03 -12.93 -3.74
N VAL A 170 11.62 -12.24 -2.77
CA VAL A 170 12.95 -12.54 -2.21
C VAL A 170 12.86 -13.24 -0.86
N HIS A 171 11.70 -13.66 -0.37
CA HIS A 171 11.62 -14.30 0.94
C HIS A 171 12.08 -15.78 0.85
N PRO A 172 12.95 -16.28 1.76
CA PRO A 172 13.41 -17.68 1.72
C PRO A 172 12.28 -18.72 1.80
N LEU A 173 11.18 -18.38 2.46
CA LEU A 173 9.99 -19.24 2.59
C LEU A 173 9.38 -19.59 1.23
N GLY A 174 9.57 -18.76 0.20
CA GLY A 174 9.10 -19.07 -1.16
C GLY A 174 9.72 -20.34 -1.74
N TYR A 175 10.92 -20.72 -1.31
CA TYR A 175 11.58 -21.97 -1.72
C TYR A 175 11.14 -23.19 -0.91
N GLU A 176 10.73 -22.97 0.34
CA GLU A 176 10.36 -24.03 1.28
C GLU A 176 8.87 -24.35 1.19
N CYS A 177 8.01 -23.33 1.15
CA CYS A 177 6.56 -23.49 1.09
C CYS A 177 5.87 -22.28 0.44
N ALA A 178 5.53 -22.42 -0.85
CA ALA A 178 4.85 -21.38 -1.62
C ALA A 178 3.51 -20.94 -0.99
N ARG A 179 2.74 -21.86 -0.39
CA ARG A 179 1.48 -21.55 0.31
C ARG A 179 1.73 -20.59 1.48
N ASN A 180 2.74 -20.86 2.29
CA ASN A 180 3.03 -20.04 3.46
C ASN A 180 3.72 -18.73 3.06
N ASN A 181 4.45 -18.68 1.93
CA ASN A 181 4.94 -17.42 1.38
C ASN A 181 3.79 -16.53 0.87
N SER A 182 2.80 -17.14 0.21
CA SER A 182 1.56 -16.46 -0.19
C SER A 182 0.80 -15.96 1.04
N TYR A 183 0.76 -16.74 2.13
CA TYR A 183 0.20 -16.30 3.40
C TYR A 183 0.89 -15.04 3.94
N VAL A 184 2.22 -15.07 4.07
CA VAL A 184 2.99 -13.94 4.60
C VAL A 184 2.76 -12.69 3.75
N TYR A 185 2.69 -12.84 2.43
CA TYR A 185 2.35 -11.76 1.51
C TYR A 185 0.95 -11.18 1.75
N GLU A 186 -0.10 -12.00 1.75
CA GLU A 186 -1.48 -11.53 1.92
C GLU A 186 -1.75 -10.98 3.32
N ALA A 187 -1.21 -11.62 4.36
CA ALA A 187 -1.31 -11.14 5.74
C ALA A 187 -0.59 -9.79 5.93
N ALA A 188 0.56 -9.60 5.27
CA ALA A 188 1.26 -8.32 5.29
C ALA A 188 0.47 -7.22 4.57
N ARG A 189 -0.12 -7.53 3.39
CA ARG A 189 -1.04 -6.62 2.67
C ARG A 189 -2.19 -6.16 3.56
N TYR A 190 -2.88 -7.12 4.17
CA TYR A 190 -3.97 -6.84 5.09
C TYR A 190 -3.53 -5.91 6.22
N GLN A 191 -2.39 -6.18 6.86
CA GLN A 191 -1.92 -5.35 7.97
C GLN A 191 -1.50 -3.94 7.53
N VAL A 192 -0.97 -3.75 6.32
CA VAL A 192 -0.64 -2.41 5.80
C VAL A 192 -1.87 -1.63 5.31
N GLU A 193 -2.92 -2.32 4.84
CA GLU A 193 -4.22 -1.70 4.57
C GLU A 193 -4.80 -1.12 5.87
N LEU A 194 -4.74 -1.86 6.98
CA LEU A 194 -5.12 -1.35 8.30
C LEU A 194 -4.20 -0.20 8.78
N ALA A 195 -2.89 -0.31 8.54
CA ALA A 195 -1.93 0.70 8.95
C ALA A 195 -2.18 2.06 8.28
N VAL A 196 -2.73 2.09 7.06
CA VAL A 196 -2.99 3.33 6.33
C VAL A 196 -4.05 4.21 7.00
N PHE A 197 -4.92 3.63 7.83
CA PHE A 197 -5.92 4.35 8.63
C PHE A 197 -5.33 5.10 9.82
N VAL A 198 -4.07 4.83 10.19
CA VAL A 198 -3.38 5.44 11.32
C VAL A 198 -2.32 6.43 10.80
N PRO A 199 -2.64 7.74 10.74
CA PRO A 199 -1.74 8.74 10.16
C PRO A 199 -0.37 8.78 10.84
N GLU A 200 -0.29 8.48 12.13
CA GLU A 200 0.96 8.45 12.90
C GLU A 200 1.95 7.43 12.36
N LEU A 201 1.47 6.27 11.88
CA LEU A 201 2.33 5.24 11.29
C LEU A 201 2.90 5.70 9.96
N ILE A 202 2.03 6.24 9.10
CA ILE A 202 2.42 6.76 7.78
C ILE A 202 3.38 7.94 7.92
N ALA A 203 3.21 8.78 8.94
CA ALA A 203 4.10 9.91 9.24
C ALA A 203 5.46 9.46 9.80
N ARG A 204 5.50 8.43 10.64
CA ARG A 204 6.73 8.01 11.34
C ARG A 204 7.60 7.06 10.53
N PHE A 205 7.00 6.19 9.73
CA PHE A 205 7.68 5.08 9.06
C PHE A 205 7.58 5.17 7.55
N LYS A 206 8.57 4.62 6.84
CA LYS A 206 8.50 4.54 5.38
C LYS A 206 7.68 3.32 4.94
N PRO A 207 6.97 3.37 3.80
CA PRO A 207 6.26 2.23 3.23
C PRO A 207 7.00 0.90 3.34
N SER A 208 8.29 0.82 3.00
CA SER A 208 9.04 -0.43 3.12
C SER A 208 9.28 -0.86 4.55
N HIS A 209 9.47 0.06 5.51
CA HIS A 209 9.55 -0.29 6.94
C HIS A 209 8.21 -0.86 7.44
N LEU A 210 7.08 -0.26 7.03
CA LEU A 210 5.73 -0.73 7.39
C LEU A 210 5.47 -2.13 6.83
N VAL A 211 5.81 -2.36 5.57
CA VAL A 211 5.65 -3.66 4.91
C VAL A 211 6.54 -4.72 5.56
N PHE A 212 7.82 -4.41 5.80
CA PHE A 212 8.74 -5.36 6.41
C PHE A 212 8.27 -5.72 7.83
N ALA A 213 7.85 -4.73 8.62
CA ALA A 213 7.26 -4.94 9.93
C ALA A 213 6.00 -5.82 9.87
N ALA A 214 5.13 -5.61 8.88
CA ALA A 214 3.94 -6.42 8.66
C ALA A 214 4.28 -7.88 8.31
N MET A 215 5.30 -8.10 7.48
CA MET A 215 5.78 -9.44 7.15
C MET A 215 6.36 -10.14 8.38
N LEU A 216 7.16 -9.46 9.21
CA LEU A 216 7.65 -10.04 10.47
C LEU A 216 6.51 -10.51 11.38
N ASN A 217 5.46 -9.71 11.49
CA ASN A 217 4.26 -10.08 12.26
C ASN A 217 3.50 -11.26 11.65
N ALA A 218 3.41 -11.34 10.32
CA ALA A 218 2.80 -12.48 9.62
C ALA A 218 3.60 -13.78 9.80
N MET A 219 4.93 -13.71 9.79
CA MET A 219 5.80 -14.87 10.00
C MET A 219 5.57 -15.53 11.36
N ASP A 220 5.12 -14.80 12.39
CA ASP A 220 4.80 -15.34 13.71
C ASP A 220 3.57 -16.25 13.75
N LYS A 221 2.74 -16.22 12.69
CA LYS A 221 1.55 -17.06 12.55
C LYS A 221 1.79 -18.32 11.73
N VAL A 222 2.96 -18.43 11.11
CA VAL A 222 3.36 -19.64 10.40
C VAL A 222 3.87 -20.67 11.41
N ASP A 223 3.52 -21.94 11.19
CA ASP A 223 4.01 -23.06 12.00
C ASP A 223 5.54 -22.98 12.19
N PRO A 224 6.05 -23.01 13.44
CA PRO A 224 7.49 -22.98 13.72
C PRO A 224 8.32 -24.08 13.03
N GLU A 225 7.72 -25.23 12.71
CA GLU A 225 8.39 -26.29 11.97
C GLU A 225 8.70 -25.86 10.52
N ILE A 226 7.82 -25.03 9.93
CA ILE A 226 8.00 -24.48 8.59
C ILE A 226 8.80 -23.18 8.66
N MET A 227 8.43 -22.27 9.56
CA MET A 227 9.11 -20.99 9.80
C MET A 227 10.26 -21.16 10.80
N THR A 228 11.28 -21.89 10.35
CA THR A 228 12.49 -22.17 11.14
C THR A 228 13.24 -20.88 11.49
N GLN A 229 14.01 -20.91 12.58
CA GLN A 229 14.86 -19.77 12.98
C GLN A 229 15.82 -19.36 11.85
N LYS A 230 16.34 -20.33 11.09
CA LYS A 230 17.19 -20.06 9.94
C LYS A 230 16.48 -19.20 8.88
N ILE A 231 15.25 -19.53 8.50
CA ILE A 231 14.46 -18.74 7.52
C ILE A 231 14.23 -17.32 8.03
N ARG A 232 13.95 -17.16 9.33
CA ARG A 232 13.80 -15.83 9.96
C ARG A 232 15.09 -15.04 9.89
N ASP A 233 16.21 -15.64 10.28
CA ASP A 233 17.53 -15.01 10.26
C ASP A 233 17.94 -14.63 8.83
N ASP A 234 17.72 -15.54 7.88
CA ASP A 234 17.98 -15.37 6.45
C ASP A 234 17.18 -14.16 5.90
N PHE A 235 15.88 -14.05 6.20
CA PHE A 235 15.09 -12.88 5.82
C PHE A 235 15.54 -11.59 6.52
N ASN A 236 15.87 -11.66 7.82
CA ASN A 236 16.36 -10.53 8.59
C ASN A 236 17.73 -10.01 8.09
N THR A 237 18.50 -10.82 7.36
CA THR A 237 19.74 -10.33 6.73
C THR A 237 19.50 -9.18 5.75
N LEU A 238 18.30 -9.06 5.18
CA LEU A 238 17.92 -7.92 4.33
C LEU A 238 18.13 -6.57 5.03
N MET A 239 17.88 -6.49 6.34
CA MET A 239 18.10 -5.26 7.12
C MET A 239 19.59 -4.89 7.27
N LYS A 240 20.49 -5.84 7.03
CA LYS A 240 21.94 -5.64 7.16
C LYS A 240 22.59 -5.13 5.88
N TYR A 241 21.90 -5.23 4.74
CA TYR A 241 22.40 -4.70 3.47
C TYR A 241 22.17 -3.18 3.42
N PRO A 242 23.24 -2.36 3.44
CA PRO A 242 23.10 -0.91 3.45
C PRO A 242 22.42 -0.37 2.19
N GLU A 243 22.50 -1.09 1.07
CA GLU A 243 21.90 -0.71 -0.21
C GLU A 243 20.36 -0.71 -0.17
N LEU A 244 19.76 -1.50 0.73
CA LEU A 244 18.31 -1.60 0.90
C LEU A 244 17.75 -0.49 1.81
N LEU A 245 18.61 0.28 2.48
CA LEU A 245 18.21 1.45 3.29
C LEU A 245 17.17 1.13 4.38
N LEU A 246 17.15 -0.13 4.85
CA LEU A 246 16.26 -0.59 5.91
C LEU A 246 16.84 -0.22 7.28
N ASP A 247 15.99 0.21 8.20
CA ASP A 247 16.37 0.68 9.53
C ASP A 247 15.78 -0.29 10.53
N GLU A 248 16.63 -1.15 11.08
CA GLU A 248 16.23 -2.24 11.97
C GLU A 248 15.49 -1.73 13.22
N GLU A 249 15.96 -0.65 13.84
CA GLU A 249 15.34 -0.08 15.04
C GLU A 249 13.91 0.39 14.73
N LYS A 250 13.74 1.10 13.60
CA LYS A 250 12.41 1.55 13.16
C LYS A 250 11.50 0.40 12.80
N ILE A 251 12.00 -0.62 12.09
CA ILE A 251 11.22 -1.80 11.71
C ILE A 251 10.74 -2.54 12.96
N VAL A 252 11.63 -2.82 13.91
CA VAL A 252 11.27 -3.54 15.14
C VAL A 252 10.27 -2.73 15.98
N SER A 253 10.48 -1.42 16.12
CA SER A 253 9.52 -0.54 16.79
C SER A 253 8.15 -0.51 16.09
N CYS A 254 8.14 -0.51 14.75
CA CYS A 254 6.91 -0.50 13.96
C CYS A 254 6.17 -1.83 14.08
N ALA A 255 6.89 -2.96 13.99
CA ALA A 255 6.33 -4.30 14.12
C ALA A 255 5.65 -4.48 15.49
N ALA A 256 6.32 -4.07 16.57
CA ALA A 256 5.77 -4.11 17.91
C ALA A 256 4.49 -3.27 18.04
N TYR A 257 4.46 -2.07 17.46
CA TYR A 257 3.27 -1.21 17.46
C TYR A 257 2.13 -1.82 16.62
N MET A 258 2.40 -2.26 15.39
CA MET A 258 1.37 -2.84 14.52
C MET A 258 0.78 -4.12 15.11
N LYS A 259 1.59 -4.91 15.83
CA LYS A 259 1.14 -6.15 16.48
C LYS A 259 0.16 -5.92 17.63
N THR A 260 0.23 -4.77 18.30
CA THR A 260 -0.71 -4.44 19.38
C THR A 260 -2.01 -3.80 18.86
N VAL A 261 -1.93 -3.08 17.74
CA VAL A 261 -3.07 -2.32 17.21
C VAL A 261 -3.86 -3.12 16.17
N PHE A 262 -3.20 -3.92 15.34
CA PHE A 262 -3.82 -4.59 14.21
C PHE A 262 -3.75 -6.11 14.31
N PRO A 263 -4.86 -6.82 14.10
CA PRO A 263 -4.83 -8.27 14.03
C PRO A 263 -4.05 -8.71 12.78
N VAL A 264 -3.35 -9.84 12.93
CA VAL A 264 -2.79 -10.58 11.80
C VAL A 264 -3.71 -11.76 11.54
N PRO A 265 -4.27 -11.92 10.33
CA PRO A 265 -5.21 -12.99 10.01
C PRO A 265 -4.53 -14.34 10.19
N ASP A 266 -5.27 -15.37 10.63
CA ASP A 266 -4.73 -16.71 10.77
C ASP A 266 -4.47 -17.34 9.39
N ILE A 267 -3.49 -18.25 9.29
CA ILE A 267 -3.19 -18.96 8.04
C ILE A 267 -4.38 -19.78 7.53
N THR A 268 -5.25 -20.24 8.43
CA THR A 268 -6.50 -20.94 8.11
C THR A 268 -7.52 -20.05 7.39
N MET A 269 -7.40 -18.72 7.50
CA MET A 269 -8.27 -17.80 6.78
C MET A 269 -7.94 -17.73 5.28
N LEU A 270 -6.73 -18.15 4.83
CA LEU A 270 -6.34 -18.17 3.41
C LEU A 270 -7.29 -18.96 2.51
N ASP A 271 -7.93 -20.01 3.05
CA ASP A 271 -8.87 -20.81 2.28
C ASP A 271 -10.17 -20.04 1.99
N GLY A 272 -10.44 -18.93 2.69
CA GLY A 272 -11.48 -17.96 2.38
C GLY A 272 -11.06 -16.81 1.45
N PHE A 273 -9.75 -16.62 1.19
CA PHE A 273 -9.25 -15.64 0.21
C PHE A 273 -9.21 -16.20 -1.21
N ARG A 274 -9.28 -17.53 -1.40
CA ARG A 274 -9.55 -18.15 -2.69
C ARG A 274 -11.06 -18.34 -2.85
N ASP A 275 -11.64 -17.72 -3.88
CA ASP A 275 -12.99 -18.08 -4.34
C ASP A 275 -13.00 -19.60 -4.64
N PRO A 276 -13.86 -20.39 -3.96
CA PRO A 276 -13.94 -21.84 -4.15
C PRO A 276 -14.32 -22.27 -5.57
N ASN A 277 -14.73 -21.33 -6.44
CA ASN A 277 -15.04 -21.60 -7.85
C ASN A 277 -13.84 -21.45 -8.80
N VAL A 278 -12.66 -21.05 -8.31
CA VAL A 278 -11.46 -20.86 -9.15
C VAL A 278 -10.51 -22.05 -8.95
N PRO A 279 -10.31 -22.91 -9.97
CA PRO A 279 -9.39 -24.05 -9.85
C PRO A 279 -7.96 -23.58 -9.64
N ALA A 280 -7.19 -24.33 -8.84
CA ALA A 280 -5.79 -24.03 -8.57
C ALA A 280 -4.98 -24.00 -9.90
N PRO A 281 -4.16 -22.96 -10.14
CA PRO A 281 -3.40 -22.86 -11.38
C PRO A 281 -2.32 -23.96 -11.43
N GLU A 282 -2.17 -24.58 -12.60
CA GLU A 282 -1.06 -25.48 -12.91
C GLU A 282 0.29 -24.72 -12.87
N PRO A 283 1.40 -25.40 -12.53
CA PRO A 283 2.65 -24.71 -12.22
C PRO A 283 3.41 -24.34 -13.50
N VAL A 284 3.02 -23.26 -14.18
CA VAL A 284 3.86 -22.59 -15.20
C VAL A 284 3.55 -21.10 -15.27
N GLY A 285 4.58 -20.28 -15.04
CA GLY A 285 4.55 -18.83 -15.30
C GLY A 285 3.81 -18.04 -14.22
N ILE A 286 4.30 -16.84 -13.95
CA ILE A 286 3.69 -15.88 -13.02
C ILE A 286 2.28 -15.57 -13.52
N ASP A 287 1.29 -16.28 -12.98
CA ASP A 287 -0.12 -16.05 -13.26
C ASP A 287 -0.58 -14.82 -12.46
N VAL A 288 -1.00 -13.80 -13.20
CA VAL A 288 -1.50 -12.50 -12.73
C VAL A 288 -2.94 -12.58 -12.23
N ASN A 289 -3.54 -13.77 -12.15
CA ASN A 289 -4.82 -14.00 -11.49
C ASN A 289 -4.67 -13.91 -9.96
N ARG A 290 -4.58 -12.67 -9.45
CA ARG A 290 -4.51 -12.32 -8.02
C ARG A 290 -5.83 -12.70 -7.33
N PRO A 291 -5.82 -13.47 -6.23
CA PRO A 291 -7.01 -13.66 -5.41
C PRO A 291 -7.48 -12.34 -4.80
N PHE A 292 -8.80 -12.17 -4.73
CA PHE A 292 -9.48 -10.97 -4.23
C PHE A 292 -9.09 -10.69 -2.77
N SER A 293 -8.68 -9.44 -2.49
CA SER A 293 -8.46 -8.96 -1.12
C SER A 293 -9.80 -8.82 -0.41
N THR A 294 -10.06 -9.66 0.61
CA THR A 294 -11.26 -9.54 1.45
C THR A 294 -11.18 -8.32 2.34
N SER A 295 -12.30 -7.62 2.47
CA SER A 295 -12.35 -6.29 3.08
C SER A 295 -12.04 -6.29 4.58
N PRO A 296 -11.01 -5.58 5.04
CA PRO A 296 -10.80 -5.35 6.47
C PRO A 296 -11.93 -4.53 7.10
N THR A 297 -12.70 -3.81 6.28
CA THR A 297 -13.71 -2.84 6.71
C THR A 297 -15.14 -3.39 6.70
N ASN A 298 -15.36 -4.68 6.39
CA ASN A 298 -16.70 -5.31 6.35
C ASN A 298 -17.74 -4.58 5.46
N VAL A 299 -17.32 -3.78 4.46
CA VAL A 299 -18.24 -2.93 3.68
C VAL A 299 -18.99 -3.67 2.56
N VAL A 300 -19.10 -5.00 2.62
CA VAL A 300 -19.88 -5.75 1.64
C VAL A 300 -20.95 -6.59 2.34
N GLU A 301 -22.05 -5.92 2.68
CA GLU A 301 -23.38 -6.52 2.72
C GLU A 301 -24.36 -5.58 2.02
N VAL A 302 -24.47 -5.67 0.68
CA VAL A 302 -25.71 -5.41 -0.09
C VAL A 302 -25.71 -6.25 -1.36
#